data_AF-C8X814-F1
#
_entry.id   AF-C8X814-F1
#
_cell.length_a   1.000
_cell.length_b   1.000
_cell.length_c   1.000
_cell.angle_alpha   90.00
_cell.angle_beta   90.00
_cell.angle_gamma   90.00
#
_symmetry.space_group_name_H-M   'P 1'
#
loop_
_entity.id
_entity.type
_entity.pdbx_description
1 polymer ?
#
loop_
_entity_poly.entity_id
_entity_poly.type
_entity_poly.pdbx_seq_one_letter_code
_entity_poly.pdbx_strand_id
1 'polypeptide(L)'
;MTAPWGSFTPDSALRPGRFDPAALIVVGLVRGAAPVLFVLGVMNGLLTVGNHLESLPAIATPMQAFRALLSPFAPAAVAVLLRFGGGLLALALAYPLSRQVTGSVIGPDIVKRPLRVWQDRLHLVRAYRSMRWTSPVRTQAIVRLGRTGYVLPWVGTILTIQFWVSLVALLVVSYLLVRGGG
;
A
#
# COMPACT_ATOMS: atom_id res chain seq x y z
N MET A 1 -15.85 31.53 -19.58
CA MET A 1 -14.54 31.30 -18.93
C MET A 1 -14.06 29.91 -19.33
N THR A 2 -13.33 29.82 -20.43
CA THR A 2 -12.73 28.57 -20.92
C THR A 2 -11.41 28.38 -20.19
N ALA A 3 -11.31 27.35 -19.35
CA ALA A 3 -10.05 27.03 -18.67
C ALA A 3 -8.96 26.81 -19.75
N PRO A 4 -7.90 27.64 -19.81
CA PRO A 4 -6.75 27.35 -20.65
C PRO A 4 -6.04 26.17 -20.01
N TRP A 5 -5.43 25.29 -20.82
CA TRP A 5 -4.89 23.98 -20.42
C TRP A 5 -5.99 22.93 -20.17
N GLY A 6 -6.00 21.85 -20.95
CA GLY A 6 -7.01 20.79 -20.86
C GLY A 6 -7.20 20.33 -19.42
N SER A 7 -8.39 20.59 -18.87
CA SER A 7 -8.72 20.24 -17.48
C SER A 7 -8.52 18.75 -17.26
N PHE A 8 -7.73 18.37 -16.24
CA PHE A 8 -7.62 16.97 -15.84
C PHE A 8 -9.02 16.43 -15.48
N THR A 9 -9.45 15.40 -16.19
CA THR A 9 -10.66 14.65 -15.85
C THR A 9 -10.27 13.41 -15.05
N PRO A 10 -10.87 13.16 -13.86
CA PRO A 10 -10.56 11.96 -13.07
C PRO A 10 -10.74 10.64 -13.85
N ASP A 11 -11.65 10.64 -14.83
CA ASP A 11 -11.87 9.52 -15.75
C ASP A 11 -10.65 9.16 -16.60
N SER A 12 -9.77 10.12 -16.91
CA SER A 12 -8.54 9.86 -17.68
C SER A 12 -7.53 8.97 -16.93
N ALA A 13 -7.65 8.91 -15.60
CA ALA A 13 -6.82 8.05 -14.75
C ALA A 13 -7.45 6.67 -14.49
N LEU A 14 -8.58 6.36 -15.12
CA LEU A 14 -9.30 5.08 -15.00
C LEU A 14 -9.50 4.44 -16.37
N ARG A 15 -9.26 3.13 -16.46
CA ARG A 15 -9.58 2.37 -17.67
C ARG A 15 -11.11 2.21 -17.82
N PRO A 16 -11.61 2.03 -19.05
CA PRO A 16 -13.03 1.73 -19.26
C PRO A 16 -13.45 0.45 -18.54
N GLY A 17 -14.74 0.39 -18.18
CA GLY A 17 -15.33 -0.74 -17.46
C GLY A 17 -15.18 -0.65 -15.93
N ARG A 18 -15.49 -1.77 -15.26
CA ARG A 18 -15.57 -1.87 -13.79
C ARG A 18 -14.34 -2.49 -13.13
N PHE A 19 -13.51 -3.22 -13.89
CA PHE A 19 -12.37 -3.96 -13.34
C PHE A 19 -11.31 -3.03 -12.73
N ASP A 20 -10.88 -2.01 -13.47
CA ASP A 20 -9.81 -1.11 -13.00
C ASP A 20 -10.24 -0.24 -11.80
N PRO A 21 -11.46 0.32 -11.77
CA PRO A 21 -12.04 0.88 -10.55
C PRO A 21 -12.05 -0.09 -9.36
N ALA A 22 -12.48 -1.34 -9.56
CA ALA A 22 -12.51 -2.35 -8.49
C ALA A 22 -11.10 -2.64 -7.96
N ALA A 23 -10.15 -2.90 -8.87
CA ALA A 23 -8.76 -3.17 -8.54
C ALA A 23 -8.11 -2.00 -7.80
N LEU A 24 -8.42 -0.76 -8.20
CA LEU A 24 -7.98 0.46 -7.53
C LEU A 24 -8.43 0.52 -6.07
N ILE A 25 -9.70 0.22 -5.80
CA ILE A 25 -10.22 0.24 -4.43
C ILE A 25 -9.63 -0.92 -3.62
N VAL A 26 -9.59 -2.14 -4.16
CA VAL A 26 -9.03 -3.32 -3.49
C VAL A 26 -7.55 -3.10 -3.12
N VAL A 27 -6.73 -2.63 -4.07
CA VAL A 27 -5.32 -2.30 -3.79
C VAL A 27 -5.21 -1.16 -2.78
N GLY A 28 -6.13 -0.19 -2.82
CA GLY A 28 -6.24 0.86 -1.81
C GLY A 28 -6.48 0.30 -0.41
N LEU A 29 -7.39 -0.67 -0.26
CA LEU A 29 -7.67 -1.35 1.01
C LEU A 29 -6.50 -2.18 1.49
N VAL A 30 -5.90 -3.00 0.63
CA VAL A 30 -4.71 -3.79 0.97
C VAL A 30 -3.57 -2.90 1.47
N ARG A 31 -3.34 -1.77 0.80
CA ARG A 31 -2.34 -0.78 1.22
C ARG A 31 -2.71 -0.08 2.53
N GLY A 32 -3.99 0.13 2.80
CA GLY A 32 -4.50 0.71 4.05
C GLY A 32 -4.46 -0.27 5.23
N ALA A 33 -4.57 -1.58 4.98
CA ALA A 33 -4.50 -2.62 6.00
C ALA A 33 -3.07 -2.88 6.47
N ALA A 34 -2.07 -2.75 5.57
CA ALA A 34 -0.67 -2.96 5.90
C ALA A 34 -0.18 -2.20 7.17
N PRO A 35 -0.37 -0.88 7.34
CA PRO A 35 0.09 -0.20 8.56
C PRO A 35 -0.61 -0.70 9.83
N VAL A 36 -1.90 -1.04 9.76
CA VAL A 36 -2.64 -1.63 10.90
C VAL A 36 -2.02 -2.97 11.30
N LEU A 37 -1.86 -3.86 10.33
CA LEU A 37 -1.29 -5.19 10.55
C LEU A 37 0.15 -5.13 11.06
N PHE A 38 0.91 -4.13 10.60
CA PHE A 38 2.28 -3.90 11.06
C PHE A 38 2.31 -3.57 12.56
N VAL A 39 1.51 -2.59 12.98
CA VAL A 39 1.44 -2.17 14.39
C VAL A 39 0.97 -3.32 15.28
N LEU A 40 -0.09 -4.03 14.88
CA LEU A 40 -0.59 -5.19 15.61
C LEU A 40 0.45 -6.31 15.68
N GLY A 41 1.19 -6.56 14.60
CA GLY A 41 2.25 -7.55 14.57
C GLY A 41 3.43 -7.20 15.47
N VAL A 42 3.83 -5.93 15.52
CA VAL A 42 4.86 -5.45 16.46
C VAL A 42 4.38 -5.61 17.90
N MET A 43 3.15 -5.21 18.20
CA MET A 43 2.57 -5.34 19.54
C MET A 43 2.50 -6.81 19.97
N ASN A 44 2.02 -7.70 19.09
CA ASN A 44 2.01 -9.14 19.34
C ASN A 44 3.41 -9.68 19.61
N GLY A 45 4.40 -9.22 18.83
CA GLY A 45 5.78 -9.64 19.00
C GLY A 45 6.38 -9.22 20.34
N LEU A 46 6.16 -7.97 20.74
CA LEU A 46 6.61 -7.45 22.04
C LEU A 46 5.99 -8.18 23.22
N LEU A 47 4.68 -8.43 23.19
CA LEU A 47 3.98 -9.18 24.23
C LEU A 47 4.44 -10.63 24.30
N THR A 48 4.61 -11.29 23.15
CA THR A 48 5.05 -12.68 23.10
C THR A 48 6.47 -12.83 23.63
N VAL A 49 7.40 -11.99 23.16
CA VAL A 49 8.79 -12.02 23.63
C VAL A 49 8.85 -11.64 25.11
N GLY A 50 8.25 -10.51 25.51
CA GLY A 50 8.29 -10.02 26.89
C GLY A 50 7.80 -11.05 27.92
N ASN A 51 6.74 -11.82 27.59
CA ASN A 51 6.20 -12.84 28.48
C ASN A 51 6.96 -14.17 28.48
N HIS A 52 7.86 -14.40 27.51
CA HIS A 52 8.52 -15.70 27.30
C HIS A 52 10.05 -15.62 27.37
N LEU A 53 10.63 -14.46 27.70
CA LEU A 53 12.09 -14.25 27.79
C LEU A 53 12.79 -15.30 28.66
N GLU A 54 12.17 -15.69 29.78
CA GLU A 54 12.70 -16.72 30.71
C GLU A 54 12.62 -18.14 30.16
N SER A 55 11.78 -18.38 29.15
CA SER A 55 11.54 -19.69 28.54
C SER A 55 12.22 -19.87 27.18
N LEU A 56 13.01 -18.88 26.72
CA LEU A 56 13.69 -18.98 25.43
C LEU A 56 14.75 -20.08 25.50
N PRO A 57 14.64 -21.15 24.69
CA PRO A 57 15.66 -22.19 24.64
C PRO A 57 17.00 -21.57 24.24
N ALA A 58 18.10 -22.05 24.82
CA ALA A 58 19.44 -21.56 24.54
C ALA A 58 19.67 -21.45 23.02
N ILE A 59 19.70 -20.21 22.54
CA ILE A 59 19.80 -19.91 21.11
C ILE A 59 21.25 -20.21 20.70
N ALA A 60 21.49 -21.40 20.16
CA ALA A 60 22.83 -21.85 19.80
C ALA A 60 23.31 -21.28 18.45
N THR A 61 22.39 -20.81 17.59
CA THR A 61 22.74 -20.31 16.26
C THR A 61 21.94 -19.07 15.85
N PRO A 62 22.51 -18.17 15.02
CA PRO A 62 21.80 -17.00 14.49
C PRO A 62 20.49 -17.34 13.75
N MET A 63 20.45 -18.49 13.06
CA MET A 63 19.26 -18.95 12.34
C MET A 63 18.12 -19.34 13.28
N GLN A 64 18.43 -19.94 14.43
CA GLN A 64 17.44 -20.22 15.47
C GLN A 64 16.90 -18.93 16.09
N ALA A 65 17.78 -17.94 16.34
CA ALA A 65 17.36 -16.61 16.81
C ALA A 65 16.37 -15.96 15.83
N PHE A 66 16.72 -16.00 14.53
CA PHE A 66 15.88 -15.43 13.49
C PHE A 66 14.50 -16.12 13.42
N ARG A 67 14.44 -17.46 13.47
CA ARG A 67 13.16 -18.19 13.46
C ARG A 67 12.32 -17.94 14.73
N ALA A 68 12.99 -17.89 15.88
CA ALA A 68 12.35 -17.61 17.16
C ALA A 68 11.74 -16.20 17.20
N LEU A 69 12.34 -15.23 16.52
CA LEU A 69 11.79 -13.88 16.36
C LEU A 69 10.79 -13.77 15.20
N LEU A 70 10.95 -14.54 14.13
CA LEU A 70 10.06 -14.46 12.97
C LEU A 70 8.64 -14.92 13.31
N SER A 71 8.47 -15.92 14.17
CA SER A 71 7.16 -16.40 14.62
C SER A 71 6.33 -15.30 15.34
N PRO A 72 6.83 -14.65 16.41
CA PRO A 72 6.10 -13.61 17.13
C PRO A 72 5.88 -12.34 16.28
N PHE A 73 6.80 -12.01 15.36
CA PHE A 73 6.69 -10.86 14.46
C PHE A 73 6.12 -11.22 13.07
N ALA A 74 5.62 -12.43 12.86
CA ALA A 74 5.11 -12.88 11.57
C ALA A 74 4.03 -11.94 10.97
N PRO A 75 3.07 -11.41 11.75
CA PRO A 75 2.08 -10.49 11.20
C PRO A 75 2.70 -9.18 10.70
N ALA A 76 3.77 -8.69 11.37
CA ALA A 76 4.50 -7.51 10.91
C ALA A 76 5.27 -7.78 9.61
N ALA A 77 5.87 -8.97 9.47
CA ALA A 77 6.49 -9.39 8.21
C ALA A 77 5.49 -9.48 7.05
N VAL A 78 4.30 -10.05 7.29
CA VAL A 78 3.20 -10.08 6.31
C VAL A 78 2.77 -8.66 5.93
N ALA A 79 2.68 -7.75 6.90
CA ALA A 79 2.34 -6.35 6.64
C ALA A 79 3.33 -5.66 5.70
N VAL A 80 4.63 -5.92 5.88
CA VAL A 80 5.68 -5.44 4.99
C VAL A 80 5.49 -6.00 3.57
N LEU A 81 5.26 -7.31 3.44
CA LEU A 81 5.00 -7.94 2.14
C LEU A 81 3.75 -7.35 1.46
N LEU A 82 2.66 -7.13 2.19
CA LEU A 82 1.46 -6.49 1.65
C LEU A 82 1.72 -5.05 1.20
N ARG A 83 2.56 -4.30 1.94
CA ARG A 83 2.92 -2.93 1.58
C ARG A 83 3.70 -2.86 0.28
N PHE A 84 4.67 -3.75 0.10
CA PHE A 84 5.48 -3.86 -1.10
C PHE A 84 4.68 -4.43 -2.27
N GLY A 85 4.00 -5.56 -2.07
CA GLY A 85 3.15 -6.20 -3.07
C GLY A 85 2.03 -5.28 -3.57
N GLY A 86 1.32 -4.60 -2.68
CA GLY A 86 0.33 -3.57 -3.06
C GLY A 86 0.94 -2.37 -3.78
N GLY A 87 2.22 -2.05 -3.54
CA GLY A 87 2.97 -1.07 -4.29
C GLY A 87 3.26 -1.49 -5.73
N LEU A 88 3.69 -2.75 -5.92
CA LEU A 88 3.94 -3.36 -7.22
C LEU A 88 2.64 -3.53 -8.03
N LEU A 89 1.56 -4.00 -7.41
CA LEU A 89 0.25 -4.10 -8.04
C LEU A 89 -0.26 -2.73 -8.50
N ALA A 90 -0.08 -1.68 -7.69
CA ALA A 90 -0.44 -0.32 -8.10
C ALA A 90 0.36 0.18 -9.31
N LEU A 91 1.64 -0.18 -9.41
CA LEU A 91 2.46 0.11 -10.60
C LEU A 91 1.98 -0.68 -11.82
N ALA A 92 1.70 -1.97 -11.64
CA ALA A 92 1.19 -2.85 -12.70
C ALA A 92 -0.16 -2.35 -13.24
N LEU A 93 -1.05 -1.87 -12.38
CA LEU A 93 -2.34 -1.30 -12.79
C LEU A 93 -2.19 0.03 -13.53
N ALA A 94 -1.17 0.84 -13.21
CA ALA A 94 -0.90 2.10 -13.90
C ALA A 94 -0.22 1.91 -15.28
N TYR A 95 0.41 0.76 -15.50
CA TYR A 95 1.19 0.48 -16.71
C TYR A 95 0.39 0.51 -18.04
N PRO A 96 -0.84 -0.04 -18.12
CA PRO A 96 -1.64 0.05 -19.34
C PRO A 96 -1.99 1.49 -19.71
N LEU A 97 -2.25 2.37 -18.72
CA LEU A 97 -2.55 3.78 -18.98
C LEU A 97 -1.35 4.53 -19.53
N SER A 98 -0.16 4.30 -18.98
CA SER A 98 1.04 4.94 -19.51
C SER A 98 1.31 4.50 -20.95
N ARG A 99 1.02 3.24 -21.30
CA ARG A 99 1.16 2.74 -22.68
C ARG A 99 0.19 3.38 -23.67
N GLN A 100 -1.04 3.68 -23.26
CA GLN A 100 -2.01 4.35 -24.13
C GLN A 100 -1.54 5.75 -24.55
N VAL A 101 -0.86 6.48 -23.68
CA VAL A 101 -0.31 7.81 -23.99
C VAL A 101 1.05 7.74 -24.67
N THR A 102 1.91 6.81 -24.26
CA THR A 102 3.26 6.70 -24.83
C THR A 102 3.22 6.11 -26.25
N GLY A 103 2.22 5.30 -26.58
CA GLY A 103 2.07 4.68 -27.90
C GLY A 103 1.86 5.68 -29.05
N SER A 104 1.41 6.91 -28.77
CA SER A 104 1.16 7.94 -29.77
C SER A 104 2.22 9.06 -29.84
N VAL A 105 3.13 9.16 -28.86
CA VAL A 105 4.02 10.34 -28.69
C VAL A 105 5.51 9.99 -28.76
N ILE A 106 5.89 8.72 -28.93
CA ILE A 106 7.30 8.36 -29.22
C ILE A 106 7.61 8.84 -30.64
N GLY A 107 8.11 10.06 -30.76
CA GLY A 107 8.53 10.68 -32.01
C GLY A 107 9.61 9.87 -32.75
N PRO A 108 9.74 10.07 -34.07
CA PRO A 108 10.59 9.26 -34.96
C PRO A 108 12.09 9.25 -34.62
N ASP A 109 12.58 10.18 -33.79
CA ASP A 109 14.01 10.35 -33.46
C ASP A 109 14.54 9.46 -32.30
N ILE A 110 13.72 8.56 -31.77
CA ILE A 110 14.00 7.90 -30.48
C ILE A 110 14.88 6.63 -30.57
N VAL A 111 15.25 6.20 -31.78
CA VAL A 111 16.04 4.98 -32.02
C VAL A 111 17.40 4.96 -31.27
N LYS A 112 17.90 6.12 -30.82
CA LYS A 112 19.24 6.23 -30.21
C LYS A 112 19.32 6.06 -28.68
N ARG A 113 18.22 5.99 -27.91
CA ARG A 113 18.31 5.96 -26.41
C ARG A 113 17.25 5.09 -25.72
N PRO A 114 17.35 3.75 -25.81
CA PRO A 114 16.40 2.83 -25.15
C PRO A 114 16.27 3.07 -23.64
N LEU A 115 17.36 3.48 -22.98
CA LEU A 115 17.37 3.76 -21.55
C LEU A 115 16.51 4.98 -21.16
N ARG A 116 16.55 6.05 -21.97
CA ARG A 116 15.78 7.28 -21.71
C ARG A 116 14.29 7.04 -21.89
N VAL A 117 13.91 6.29 -22.94
CA VAL A 117 12.51 5.85 -23.16
C VAL A 117 12.00 5.04 -21.98
N TRP A 118 12.84 4.18 -21.43
CA TRP A 118 12.47 3.37 -20.27
C TRP A 118 12.28 4.23 -19.01
N GLN A 119 13.18 5.19 -18.76
CA GLN A 119 13.05 6.14 -17.65
C GLN A 119 11.78 6.99 -17.78
N ASP A 120 11.52 7.56 -18.97
CA ASP A 120 10.33 8.38 -19.22
C ASP A 120 9.05 7.57 -19.00
N ARG A 121 9.02 6.30 -19.45
CA ARG A 121 7.91 5.39 -19.17
C ARG A 121 7.72 5.17 -17.67
N LEU A 122 8.77 4.97 -16.90
CA LEU A 122 8.66 4.80 -15.45
C LEU A 122 8.14 6.07 -14.76
N HIS A 123 8.57 7.25 -15.19
CA HIS A 123 8.05 8.51 -14.67
C HIS A 123 6.55 8.65 -14.93
N LEU A 124 6.10 8.32 -16.15
CA LEU A 124 4.67 8.32 -16.50
C LEU A 124 3.86 7.31 -15.67
N VAL A 125 4.36 6.08 -15.50
CA VAL A 125 3.69 5.06 -14.66
C VAL A 125 3.56 5.55 -13.22
N ARG A 126 4.61 6.17 -12.68
CA ARG A 126 4.60 6.72 -11.31
C ARG A 126 3.61 7.88 -11.19
N ALA A 127 3.52 8.75 -12.20
CA ALA A 127 2.55 9.84 -12.24
C ALA A 127 1.10 9.34 -12.31
N TYR A 128 0.80 8.35 -13.16
CA TYR A 128 -0.52 7.71 -13.18
C TYR A 128 -0.86 7.04 -11.86
N ARG A 129 0.10 6.34 -11.25
CA ARG A 129 -0.08 5.72 -9.93
C ARG A 129 -0.40 6.76 -8.85
N SER A 130 0.26 7.92 -8.84
CA SER A 130 -0.02 8.96 -7.85
C SER A 130 -1.37 9.62 -8.10
N MET A 131 -1.68 9.98 -9.35
CA MET A 131 -2.96 10.58 -9.74
C MET A 131 -4.15 9.71 -9.37
N ARG A 132 -4.05 8.39 -9.58
CA ARG A 132 -5.12 7.44 -9.27
C ARG A 132 -5.55 7.48 -7.81
N TRP A 133 -4.63 7.76 -6.89
CA TRP A 133 -4.88 7.71 -5.45
C TRP A 133 -5.40 9.04 -4.88
N THR A 134 -5.63 10.04 -5.73
CA THR A 134 -6.28 11.28 -5.34
C THR A 134 -7.76 11.05 -5.04
N SER A 135 -8.33 11.92 -4.19
CA SER A 135 -9.75 11.85 -3.83
C SER A 135 -10.68 11.87 -5.06
N PRO A 136 -10.50 12.75 -6.07
CA PRO A 136 -11.40 12.79 -7.23
C PRO A 136 -11.44 11.48 -8.02
N VAL A 137 -10.31 10.82 -8.25
CA VAL A 137 -10.25 9.55 -9.00
C VAL A 137 -10.87 8.41 -8.19
N ARG A 138 -10.68 8.41 -6.87
CA ARG A 138 -11.34 7.45 -5.98
C ARG A 138 -12.86 7.63 -5.97
N THR A 139 -13.35 8.86 -5.90
CA THR A 139 -14.79 9.16 -5.98
C THR A 139 -15.38 8.66 -7.31
N GLN A 140 -14.69 8.92 -8.42
CA GLN A 140 -15.14 8.44 -9.73
C GLN A 140 -15.12 6.91 -9.82
N ALA A 141 -14.12 6.25 -9.25
CA ALA A 141 -14.06 4.79 -9.18
C ALA A 141 -15.22 4.20 -8.36
N ILE A 142 -15.58 4.83 -7.24
CA ILE A 142 -16.74 4.47 -6.41
C ILE A 142 -18.04 4.58 -7.21
N VAL A 143 -18.25 5.72 -7.89
CA VAL A 143 -19.44 5.96 -8.71
C VAL A 143 -19.58 4.89 -9.80
N ARG A 144 -18.49 4.53 -10.47
CA ARG A 144 -18.49 3.47 -11.51
C ARG A 144 -18.82 2.07 -10.98
N LEU A 145 -18.55 1.80 -9.71
CA LEU A 145 -18.85 0.52 -9.07
C LEU A 145 -20.25 0.44 -8.47
N GLY A 146 -20.95 1.57 -8.33
CA GLY A 146 -22.29 1.61 -7.76
C GLY A 146 -22.31 1.09 -6.32
N ARG A 147 -23.31 0.27 -5.96
CA ARG A 147 -23.53 -0.20 -4.58
C ARG A 147 -22.30 -0.80 -3.90
N THR A 148 -21.53 -1.65 -4.60
CA THR A 148 -20.30 -2.22 -4.04
C THR A 148 -19.25 -1.15 -3.76
N GLY A 149 -19.14 -0.14 -4.64
CA GLY A 149 -18.25 1.01 -4.47
C GLY A 149 -18.55 1.83 -3.22
N TYR A 150 -19.78 1.88 -2.72
CA TYR A 150 -20.16 2.65 -1.54
C TYR A 150 -19.89 1.92 -0.21
N VAL A 151 -19.73 0.59 -0.22
CA VAL A 151 -19.41 -0.18 1.00
C VAL A 151 -17.91 -0.12 1.32
N LEU A 152 -17.06 -0.18 0.30
CA LEU A 152 -15.59 -0.24 0.49
C LEU A 152 -14.96 1.01 1.16
N PRO A 153 -15.47 2.25 1.00
CA PRO A 153 -14.96 3.42 1.70
C PRO A 153 -15.08 3.30 3.22
N TRP A 154 -16.13 2.65 3.72
CA TRP A 154 -16.30 2.40 5.16
C TRP A 154 -15.16 1.55 5.73
N VAL A 155 -14.73 0.54 4.99
CA VAL A 155 -13.57 -0.29 5.37
C VAL A 155 -12.31 0.56 5.47
N GLY A 156 -12.10 1.50 4.55
CA GLY A 156 -10.97 2.45 4.62
C GLY A 156 -10.98 3.32 5.87
N THR A 157 -12.15 3.83 6.26
CA THR A 157 -12.34 4.60 7.50
C THR A 157 -12.06 3.74 8.72
N ILE A 158 -12.63 2.53 8.78
CA ILE A 158 -12.40 1.58 9.89
C ILE A 158 -10.91 1.27 10.04
N LEU A 159 -10.20 1.01 8.93
CA LEU A 159 -8.75 0.75 8.97
C LEU A 159 -7.95 1.95 9.49
N THR A 160 -8.37 3.17 9.17
CA THR A 160 -7.70 4.39 9.66
C THR A 160 -7.91 4.57 11.16
N ILE A 161 -9.15 4.38 11.64
CA ILE A 161 -9.46 4.40 13.07
C ILE A 161 -8.66 3.31 13.79
N GLN A 162 -8.71 2.08 13.27
CA GLN A 162 -7.99 0.94 13.84
C GLN A 162 -6.49 1.18 13.89
N PHE A 163 -5.90 1.83 12.89
CA PHE A 163 -4.48 2.20 12.90
C PHE A 163 -4.15 3.07 14.11
N TRP A 164 -4.89 4.16 14.32
CA TRP A 164 -4.65 5.07 15.44
C TRP A 164 -4.88 4.40 16.79
N VAL A 165 -5.95 3.62 16.93
CA VAL A 165 -6.23 2.85 18.16
C VAL A 165 -5.10 1.86 18.44
N SER A 166 -4.65 1.11 17.43
CA SER A 166 -3.56 0.13 17.58
C SER A 166 -2.23 0.82 17.91
N LEU A 167 -1.99 2.01 17.37
CA LEU A 167 -0.78 2.78 17.64
C LEU A 167 -0.74 3.26 19.10
N VAL A 168 -1.86 3.78 19.61
CA VAL A 168 -1.99 4.16 21.03
C VAL A 168 -1.79 2.93 21.93
N ALA A 169 -2.42 1.81 21.59
CA ALA A 169 -2.25 0.56 22.34
C ALA A 169 -0.78 0.09 22.36
N LEU A 170 -0.09 0.14 21.22
CA LEU A 170 1.33 -0.18 21.14
C LEU A 170 2.19 0.72 22.05
N LEU A 171 1.92 2.02 22.09
CA LEU A 171 2.63 2.96 22.96
C LEU A 171 2.42 2.62 24.44
N VAL A 172 1.17 2.32 24.83
CA VAL A 172 0.84 1.91 26.20
C VAL A 172 1.54 0.61 26.57
N VAL A 173 1.46 -0.42 25.72
CA VAL A 173 2.15 -1.70 25.94
C VAL A 173 3.66 -1.50 26.09
N SER A 174 4.26 -0.70 25.21
CA SER A 174 5.69 -0.41 25.26
C SER A 174 6.08 0.29 26.56
N TYR A 175 5.28 1.28 27.01
CA TYR A 175 5.49 1.98 28.28
C TYR A 175 5.40 1.03 29.48
N LEU A 176 4.38 0.16 29.51
CA LEU A 176 4.19 -0.80 30.61
C LEU A 176 5.30 -1.83 30.67
N LEU A 177 5.77 -2.35 29.52
CA LEU A 177 6.89 -3.29 29.47
C LEU A 177 8.19 -2.65 30.01
N VAL A 178 8.47 -1.39 29.64
CA VAL A 178 9.66 -0.67 30.14
C VAL A 178 9.56 -0.42 31.65
N ARG A 179 8.37 -0.08 32.17
CA ARG A 179 8.17 0.21 33.59
C ARG A 179 8.13 -1.04 34.47
N GLY A 180 7.60 -2.15 33.95
CA GLY A 180 7.45 -3.41 34.69
C GLY A 180 8.65 -4.34 34.62
N GLY A 181 9.57 -4.12 33.67
CA GLY A 181 10.83 -4.89 33.53
C GLY A 181 12.05 -4.24 34.21
N GLY A 182 11.83 -3.27 35.11
CA GLY A 182 12.87 -2.62 35.92
C GLY A 182 12.84 -3.07 37.37
#